data_AF-A0A183USA3-F1
#
_entry.id   AF-A0A183USA3-F1
#
_cell.length_a   1.000
_cell.length_b   1.000
_cell.length_c   1.000
_cell.angle_alpha   90.00
_cell.angle_beta   90.00
_cell.angle_gamma   90.00
#
_symmetry.space_group_name_H-M   'P 1'
#
loop_
_entity.id
_entity.type
_entity.pdbx_description
1 polymer ?
#
loop_
_entity_poly.entity_id
_entity_poly.type
_entity_poly.pdbx_seq_one_letter_code
_entity_poly.pdbx_strand_id
1 'polypeptide(L)'
;LSNYLNFSDIEGVFIGVVELEKRPDCIVCSQQAQYVDVPSEQTLGYFIKEIIKKFQLHNPSLQTAKDKLYMKSELIPELNKISTANLSKTFKELGLFDGDEVLIADETRTQPISLRLRLRDD
;
A
#
# COMPACT_ATOMS: atom_id res chain seq x y z
N LEU A 1 -10.66 -17.08 -21.57
CA LEU A 1 -10.69 -16.99 -20.10
C LEU A 1 -12.13 -16.68 -19.66
N SER A 2 -12.94 -17.69 -19.28
CA SER A 2 -14.33 -17.45 -18.84
C SER A 2 -14.37 -17.20 -17.32
N ASN A 3 -14.34 -15.94 -16.90
CA ASN A 3 -14.12 -15.57 -15.49
C ASN A 3 -15.13 -14.60 -14.89
N TYR A 4 -16.04 -14.02 -15.68
CA TYR A 4 -17.04 -13.09 -15.18
C TYR A 4 -18.38 -13.30 -15.88
N LEU A 5 -19.44 -13.34 -15.07
CA LEU A 5 -20.82 -13.40 -15.52
C LEU A 5 -21.54 -12.20 -14.92
N ASN A 6 -22.09 -11.37 -15.81
CA ASN A 6 -23.00 -10.31 -15.43
C ASN A 6 -24.43 -10.86 -15.47
N PHE A 7 -25.17 -10.67 -14.39
CA PHE A 7 -26.57 -11.06 -14.26
C PHE A 7 -27.41 -9.82 -13.95
N SER A 8 -28.53 -9.65 -14.66
CA SER A 8 -29.50 -8.57 -14.41
C SER A 8 -30.91 -9.10 -14.62
N ASP A 9 -31.83 -8.76 -13.71
CA ASP A 9 -33.24 -9.12 -13.77
C ASP A 9 -34.19 -7.90 -13.79
N ILE A 10 -33.65 -6.71 -14.10
CA ILE A 10 -34.39 -5.43 -14.05
C ILE A 10 -35.46 -5.34 -15.15
N GLU A 11 -35.14 -5.72 -16.39
CA GLU A 11 -36.07 -5.80 -17.52
C GLU A 11 -35.99 -7.17 -18.19
N GLY A 12 -36.61 -8.17 -17.57
CA GLY A 12 -36.43 -9.58 -17.95
C GLY A 12 -35.08 -10.12 -17.48
N VAL A 13 -34.75 -11.36 -17.86
CA VAL A 13 -33.51 -12.03 -17.41
C VAL A 13 -32.42 -11.85 -18.46
N PHE A 14 -31.34 -11.16 -18.08
CA PHE A 14 -30.13 -10.99 -18.87
C PHE A 14 -28.93 -11.68 -18.21
N ILE A 15 -28.20 -12.46 -19.02
CA ILE A 15 -26.93 -13.08 -18.64
C ILE A 15 -25.90 -12.75 -19.72
N GLY A 16 -24.85 -12.03 -19.32
CA GLY A 16 -23.72 -11.70 -20.18
C GLY A 16 -22.43 -12.27 -19.63
N VAL A 17 -21.78 -13.16 -20.37
CA VAL A 17 -20.44 -13.66 -20.01
C VAL A 17 -19.41 -12.78 -20.69
N VAL A 18 -18.47 -12.24 -19.90
CA VAL A 18 -17.37 -11.43 -20.41
C VAL A 18 -16.05 -11.97 -19.86
N GLU A 19 -15.01 -11.89 -20.67
CA GLU A 19 -13.66 -12.22 -20.23
C GLU A 19 -13.00 -10.95 -19.70
N LEU A 20 -12.70 -10.91 -18.40
CA LEU A 20 -11.95 -9.81 -17.80
C LEU A 20 -10.45 -10.13 -17.86
N GLU A 21 -9.69 -9.23 -18.48
CA GLU A 21 -8.24 -9.39 -18.57
C GLU A 21 -7.55 -9.16 -17.22
N LYS A 22 -6.50 -9.95 -16.95
CA LYS A 22 -5.65 -9.76 -15.78
C LYS A 22 -4.81 -8.50 -16.01
N ARG A 23 -4.98 -7.50 -15.13
CA ARG A 23 -4.11 -6.32 -15.11
C ARG A 23 -2.66 -6.72 -14.87
N PRO A 24 -1.72 -6.38 -15.79
CA PRO A 24 -0.32 -6.79 -15.67
C PRO A 24 0.40 -6.13 -14.49
N ASP A 25 -0.06 -4.94 -14.11
CA ASP A 25 0.44 -4.11 -13.00
C ASP A 25 -0.32 -4.34 -11.68
N CYS A 26 -1.07 -5.45 -11.57
CA CYS A 26 -1.85 -5.73 -10.37
C CYS A 26 -0.94 -5.90 -9.13
N ILE A 27 -1.14 -5.06 -8.12
CA ILE A 27 -0.42 -5.08 -6.84
C ILE A 27 -0.64 -6.36 -5.99
N VAL A 28 -1.58 -7.22 -6.39
CA VAL A 28 -1.92 -8.46 -5.66
C VAL A 28 -1.38 -9.68 -6.37
N CYS A 29 -1.62 -9.78 -7.67
CA CYS A 29 -1.38 -11.01 -8.43
C CYS A 29 -0.39 -10.84 -9.57
N SER A 30 0.16 -9.63 -9.79
CA SER A 30 1.35 -9.50 -10.64
C SER A 30 2.59 -9.98 -9.89
N GLN A 31 3.55 -10.50 -10.64
CA GLN A 31 4.85 -10.91 -10.10
C GLN A 31 5.88 -9.77 -10.17
N GLN A 32 5.47 -8.57 -10.58
CA GLN A 32 6.36 -7.43 -10.74
C GLN A 32 6.50 -6.67 -9.43
N ALA A 33 7.75 -6.34 -9.08
CA ALA A 33 8.02 -5.42 -7.99
C ALA A 33 7.36 -4.05 -8.28
N GLN A 34 6.58 -3.57 -7.32
CA GLN A 34 5.91 -2.29 -7.43
C GLN A 34 6.82 -1.19 -6.89
N TYR A 35 7.11 -0.19 -7.72
CA TYR A 35 7.98 0.91 -7.32
C TYR A 35 7.14 2.13 -6.91
N VAL A 36 7.65 2.88 -5.94
CA VAL A 36 7.07 4.16 -5.55
C VAL A 36 8.16 5.23 -5.51
N ASP A 37 7.93 6.31 -6.23
CA ASP A 37 8.80 7.49 -6.18
C ASP A 37 8.45 8.32 -4.96
N VAL A 38 9.44 8.56 -4.12
CA VAL A 38 9.32 9.33 -2.88
C VAL A 38 10.33 10.47 -2.96
N PRO A 39 9.89 11.74 -3.03
CA PRO A 39 10.79 12.88 -2.93
C PRO A 39 11.53 12.86 -1.59
N SER A 40 12.81 13.20 -1.58
CA SER A 40 13.64 13.15 -0.37
C SER A 40 13.16 14.06 0.76
N GLU A 41 12.48 15.16 0.44
CA GLU A 41 11.88 16.09 1.42
C GLU A 41 10.54 15.59 1.99
N GLN A 42 9.97 14.54 1.40
CA GLN A 42 8.67 14.03 1.80
C GLN A 42 8.74 13.32 3.15
N THR A 43 7.81 13.68 4.03
CA THR A 43 7.69 13.03 5.34
C THR A 43 6.90 11.74 5.26
N LEU A 44 7.16 10.83 6.22
CA LEU A 44 6.42 9.57 6.35
C LEU A 44 4.91 9.82 6.47
N GLY A 45 4.50 10.87 7.20
CA GLY A 45 3.09 11.21 7.38
C GLY A 45 2.39 11.62 6.09
N TYR A 46 3.09 12.30 5.17
CA TYR A 46 2.52 12.60 3.86
C TYR A 46 2.43 11.34 3.00
N PHE A 47 3.48 10.52 2.99
CA PHE A 47 3.48 9.25 2.26
C PHE A 47 2.32 8.34 2.67
N ILE A 48 2.07 8.21 3.98
CA ILE A 48 0.94 7.42 4.51
C ILE A 48 -0.40 7.92 3.98
N LYS A 49 -0.61 9.24 3.93
CA LYS A 49 -1.86 9.81 3.38
C LYS A 49 -2.03 9.49 1.89
N GLU A 50 -0.96 9.52 1.13
CA GLU A 50 -1.01 9.22 -0.30
C GLU A 50 -1.27 7.73 -0.58
N ILE A 51 -0.64 6.81 0.16
CA ILE A 51 -0.94 5.37 0.01
C ILE A 51 -2.36 5.02 0.46
N ILE A 52 -2.88 5.69 1.50
CA ILE A 52 -4.27 5.50 1.95
C ILE A 52 -5.24 5.83 0.81
N LYS A 53 -5.04 6.96 0.13
CA LYS A 53 -5.87 7.33 -1.02
C LYS A 53 -5.68 6.39 -2.21
N LYS A 54 -4.42 6.06 -2.54
CA LYS A 54 -4.08 5.25 -3.72
C LYS A 54 -4.62 3.83 -3.64
N PHE A 55 -4.58 3.23 -2.44
CA PHE A 55 -4.96 1.83 -2.23
C PHE A 55 -6.25 1.66 -1.42
N GLN A 56 -6.92 2.76 -1.07
CA GLN A 56 -8.17 2.77 -0.29
C GLN A 56 -8.04 2.00 1.04
N LEU A 57 -6.92 2.25 1.75
CA LEU A 57 -6.59 1.60 3.03
C LEU A 57 -7.30 2.29 4.20
N HIS A 58 -7.57 1.57 5.28
CA HIS A 58 -8.26 2.14 6.44
C HIS A 58 -7.29 2.51 7.58
N ASN A 59 -6.47 1.57 8.02
CA ASN A 59 -5.48 1.74 9.09
C ASN A 59 -4.17 1.01 8.75
N PRO A 60 -3.38 1.55 7.80
CA PRO A 60 -2.20 0.87 7.33
C PRO A 60 -1.09 0.87 8.38
N SER A 61 -0.39 -0.25 8.45
CA SER A 61 0.89 -0.40 9.16
C SER A 61 2.01 -0.49 8.14
N LEU A 62 3.11 0.22 8.42
CA LEU A 62 4.28 0.31 7.56
C LEU A 62 5.48 -0.24 8.30
N GLN A 63 6.14 -1.21 7.69
CA GLN A 63 7.34 -1.83 8.25
C GLN A 63 8.35 -2.10 7.16
N THR A 64 9.62 -2.10 7.53
CA THR A 64 10.73 -2.54 6.69
C THR A 64 11.21 -3.90 7.17
N ALA A 65 12.23 -4.45 6.51
CA ALA A 65 12.88 -5.67 6.98
C ALA A 65 13.51 -5.54 8.39
N LYS A 66 13.80 -4.30 8.82
CA LYS A 66 14.51 -4.01 10.09
C LYS A 66 13.56 -3.51 11.17
N ASP A 67 12.70 -2.55 10.84
CA ASP A 67 11.97 -1.77 11.83
C ASP A 67 10.52 -1.52 11.43
N LYS A 68 9.65 -1.33 12.43
CA LYS A 68 8.29 -0.85 12.24
C LYS A 68 8.29 0.68 12.20
N LEU A 69 8.04 1.23 11.02
CA LEU A 69 8.04 2.68 10.81
C LEU A 69 6.78 3.34 11.38
N TYR A 70 5.63 2.69 11.18
CA TYR A 70 4.33 3.18 11.63
C TYR A 70 3.37 2.02 11.91
N MET A 71 2.78 2.00 13.10
CA MET A 71 1.73 1.04 13.46
C MET A 71 0.83 1.67 14.51
N LYS A 72 -0.43 1.92 14.15
CA LYS A 72 -1.44 2.44 15.06
C LYS A 72 -2.11 1.25 15.76
N SER A 73 -1.60 0.89 16.93
CA SER A 73 -2.14 -0.19 17.76
C SER A 73 -2.42 0.30 19.16
N GLU A 74 -3.66 0.23 19.59
CA GLU A 74 -4.08 0.62 20.94
C GLU A 74 -3.47 -0.27 22.03
N LEU A 75 -3.02 -1.47 21.65
CA LEU A 75 -2.46 -2.48 22.55
C LEU A 75 -0.98 -2.24 22.91
N ILE A 76 -0.26 -1.42 22.13
CA ILE A 76 1.20 -1.20 22.32
C ILE A 76 1.51 0.30 22.31
N PRO A 77 1.42 0.99 23.47
CA PRO A 77 1.58 2.44 23.58
C PRO A 77 2.94 2.96 23.11
N GLU A 78 4.00 2.17 23.28
CA GLU A 78 5.36 2.54 22.85
C GLU A 78 5.46 2.68 21.32
N LEU A 79 4.81 1.77 20.58
CA LEU A 79 4.76 1.84 19.12
C LEU A 79 4.00 3.07 18.63
N ASN A 80 2.95 3.49 19.33
CA ASN A 80 2.23 4.72 18.99
C ASN A 80 3.10 5.96 19.17
N LYS A 81 3.92 6.01 20.22
CA LYS A 81 4.86 7.13 20.45
C LYS A 81 5.93 7.19 19.35
N ILE A 82 6.54 6.04 19.02
CA ILE A 82 7.54 5.94 17.95
C ILE A 82 6.92 6.31 16.61
N SER A 83 5.74 5.77 16.30
CA SER A 83 5.00 6.06 15.09
C SER A 83 4.70 7.55 14.96
N THR A 84 4.23 8.19 16.04
CA THR A 84 3.94 9.63 16.06
C THR A 84 5.21 10.46 15.83
N ALA A 85 6.34 10.08 16.43
CA ALA A 85 7.62 10.75 16.22
C ALA A 85 8.18 10.55 14.80
N ASN A 86 7.87 9.43 14.15
CA ASN A 86 8.33 9.13 12.79
C ASN A 86 7.51 9.84 11.71
N LEU A 87 6.26 10.24 11.98
CA LEU A 87 5.39 10.91 11.00
C LEU A 87 5.97 12.21 10.44
N SER A 88 6.74 12.94 11.25
CA SER A 88 7.39 14.19 10.84
C SER A 88 8.75 14.00 10.19
N LYS A 89 9.31 12.79 10.21
CA LYS A 89 10.63 12.48 9.67
C LYS A 89 10.55 12.14 8.18
N THR A 90 11.61 12.44 7.46
CA THR A 90 11.85 12.02 6.09
C THR A 90 12.34 10.57 6.03
N PHE A 91 12.30 9.97 4.85
CA PHE A 91 12.78 8.61 4.64
C PHE A 91 14.29 8.48 4.92
N LYS A 92 15.08 9.50 4.58
CA LYS A 92 16.52 9.56 4.89
C LYS A 92 16.78 9.60 6.40
N GLU A 93 16.01 10.38 7.16
CA GLU A 93 16.12 10.45 8.63
C GLU A 93 15.69 9.15 9.33
N LEU A 94 14.82 8.36 8.68
CA LEU A 94 14.42 7.03 9.12
C LEU A 94 15.43 5.94 8.72
N GLY A 95 16.53 6.30 8.05
CA GLY A 95 17.57 5.36 7.63
C GLY A 95 17.18 4.49 6.44
N LEU A 96 16.25 4.96 5.61
CA LEU A 96 15.80 4.27 4.39
C LEU A 96 16.57 4.79 3.18
N PHE A 97 16.90 3.87 2.28
CA PHE A 97 17.68 4.15 1.08
C PHE A 97 16.94 3.73 -0.19
N ASP A 98 17.47 4.15 -1.33
CA ASP A 98 16.96 3.74 -2.63
C ASP A 98 16.98 2.22 -2.79
N GLY A 99 15.88 1.64 -3.26
CA GLY A 99 15.73 0.20 -3.43
C GLY A 99 15.30 -0.57 -2.18
N ASP A 100 15.16 0.08 -1.02
CA ASP A 100 14.59 -0.53 0.18
C ASP A 100 13.13 -0.93 -0.05
N GLU A 101 12.72 -2.01 0.60
CA GLU A 101 11.38 -2.57 0.50
C GLU A 101 10.57 -2.21 1.75
N VAL A 102 9.39 -1.64 1.52
CA VAL A 102 8.42 -1.30 2.56
C VAL A 102 7.20 -2.16 2.38
N LEU A 103 6.85 -2.88 3.45
CA LEU A 103 5.65 -3.69 3.55
C LEU A 103 4.54 -2.86 4.20
N ILE A 104 3.40 -2.80 3.50
CA ILE A 104 2.20 -2.11 3.94
C ILE A 104 1.13 -3.16 4.21
N ALA A 105 0.75 -3.33 5.47
CA ALA A 105 -0.33 -4.24 5.87
C ALA A 105 -1.52 -3.45 6.41
N ASP A 106 -2.73 -3.85 6.04
CA ASP A 106 -3.97 -3.17 6.41
C ASP A 106 -5.10 -4.21 6.57
N GLU A 107 -6.05 -3.93 7.44
CA GLU A 107 -7.18 -4.83 7.73
C GLU A 107 -8.13 -5.05 6.55
N THR A 108 -8.17 -4.11 5.60
CA THR A 108 -8.97 -4.24 4.37
C THR A 108 -8.41 -5.28 3.40
N ARG A 109 -7.23 -5.85 3.68
CA ARG A 109 -6.51 -6.73 2.76
C ARG A 109 -6.02 -8.01 3.45
N THR A 110 -6.13 -9.14 2.74
CA THR A 110 -5.60 -10.42 3.21
C THR A 110 -4.07 -10.53 3.04
N GLN A 111 -3.49 -9.79 2.10
CA GLN A 111 -2.06 -9.81 1.81
C GLN A 111 -1.47 -8.39 1.88
N PRO A 112 -0.27 -8.24 2.45
CA PRO A 112 0.42 -6.95 2.49
C PRO A 112 0.84 -6.53 1.08
N ILE A 113 0.92 -5.21 0.87
CA ILE A 113 1.45 -4.61 -0.34
C ILE A 113 2.95 -4.41 -0.13
N SER A 114 3.77 -4.93 -1.02
CA SER A 114 5.21 -4.67 -1.02
C SER A 114 5.55 -3.59 -2.03
N LEU A 115 6.18 -2.50 -1.57
CA LEU A 115 6.63 -1.40 -2.42
C LEU A 115 8.14 -1.21 -2.28
N ARG A 116 8.81 -1.05 -3.42
CA ARG A 116 10.22 -0.71 -3.49
C ARG A 116 10.38 0.80 -3.65
N LEU A 117 11.11 1.41 -2.73
CA LEU A 117 11.32 2.84 -2.70
C LEU A 117 12.26 3.28 -3.81
N ARG A 118 11.89 4.37 -4.49
CA ARG A 118 12.78 5.16 -5.34
C ARG A 118 12.90 6.56 -4.76
N LEU A 119 14.03 6.86 -4.13
CA LEU A 119 14.26 8.17 -3.54
C LEU A 119 14.69 9.13 -4.64
N ARG A 120 13.90 10.17 -4.87
CA ARG A 120 14.26 11.24 -5.81
C ARG A 120 14.80 12.42 -5.02
N ASP A 121 16.07 12.71 -5.26
CA ASP A 121 16.67 14.02 -4.98
C ASP A 121 16.34 14.89 -6.20
N ASP A 122 15.47 15.88 -6.02
CA ASP A 122 15.32 16.97 -7.00
C ASP A 122 16.57 17.85 -6.99
#